data_AF-A0A2C9LDA9-F1
#
_entry.id   AF-A0A2C9LDA9-F1
#
_cell.length_a   1.000
_cell.length_b   1.000
_cell.length_c   1.000
_cell.angle_alpha   90.00
_cell.angle_beta   90.00
_cell.angle_gamma   90.00
#
_symmetry.space_group_name_H-M   'P 1'
#
loop_
_entity.id
_entity.type
_entity.pdbx_description
1 polymer ?
#
loop_
_entity_poly.entity_id
_entity_poly.type
_entity_poly.pdbx_seq_one_letter_code
_entity_poly.pdbx_strand_id
1 'polypeptide(L)'
;MTLLLADYGVKKPAWIGIKQVNGSRFEWSDQAPVRKFFWTDDKVLNETANNTKPFCVSLSASGWISSDCREKLPYICQTKLEVRPTATFPLHYNQTLCKDGKSVQHGDYCYLKKKDQVSWPEADHVCKQLGMQLVSIHSSSEVEFLVNETQQMFENLYYWIGLVSYEN
;
A
#
# COMPACT_ATOMS: atom_id res chain seq x y z
N MET A 1 -3.15 5.39 7.57
CA MET A 1 -2.59 6.14 6.45
C MET A 1 -3.61 6.10 5.34
N THR A 2 -4.27 7.22 5.04
CA THR A 2 -5.33 7.28 4.03
C THR A 2 -4.64 7.33 2.68
N LEU A 3 -4.57 6.19 1.99
CA LEU A 3 -4.00 6.13 0.63
C LEU A 3 -4.89 7.00 -0.28
N LEU A 4 -4.36 8.14 -0.73
CA LEU A 4 -5.02 9.03 -1.68
C LEU A 4 -4.51 8.70 -3.07
N LEU A 5 -5.40 8.68 -4.07
CA LEU A 5 -5.03 8.39 -5.46
C LEU A 5 -4.03 9.37 -6.09
N ALA A 6 -3.80 10.50 -5.43
CA ALA A 6 -2.80 11.47 -5.86
C ALA A 6 -1.39 10.85 -5.94
N ASP A 7 -1.07 9.90 -5.06
CA ASP A 7 0.25 9.27 -5.01
C ASP A 7 0.52 8.30 -6.17
N TYR A 8 -0.53 7.88 -6.90
CA TYR A 8 -0.43 7.03 -8.09
C TYR A 8 -0.47 7.81 -9.42
N GLY A 9 -0.38 9.15 -9.40
CA GLY A 9 -0.39 9.96 -10.62
C GLY A 9 -1.72 9.92 -11.39
N VAL A 10 -2.79 9.50 -10.72
CA VAL A 10 -4.13 9.35 -11.30
C VAL A 10 -4.77 10.74 -11.45
N LYS A 11 -4.53 11.37 -12.61
CA LYS A 11 -5.06 12.71 -12.95
C LYS A 11 -6.58 12.73 -13.23
N LYS A 12 -7.19 11.56 -13.41
CA LYS A 12 -8.62 11.38 -13.67
C LYS A 12 -9.21 10.40 -12.67
N PRO A 13 -10.45 10.58 -12.18
CA PRO A 13 -11.07 9.65 -11.26
C PRO A 13 -11.06 8.21 -11.78
N ALA A 14 -10.95 7.22 -10.89
CA ALA A 14 -10.94 5.81 -11.23
C ALA A 14 -12.15 5.09 -10.61
N TRP A 15 -12.79 4.21 -11.37
CA TRP A 15 -13.86 3.36 -10.88
C TRP A 15 -13.41 2.49 -9.71
N ILE A 16 -14.23 2.48 -8.68
CA ILE A 16 -14.15 1.52 -7.56
C ILE A 16 -15.44 0.70 -7.51
N GLY A 17 -15.41 -0.43 -6.79
CA GLY A 17 -16.48 -1.42 -6.84
C GLY A 17 -17.82 -1.04 -6.20
N ILE A 18 -18.10 0.23 -5.87
CA ILE A 18 -19.34 0.62 -5.17
C ILE A 18 -20.32 1.35 -6.08
N LYS A 19 -21.59 0.97 -5.98
CA LYS A 19 -22.72 1.57 -6.72
C LYS A 19 -23.91 1.83 -5.82
N GLN A 20 -24.75 2.79 -6.20
CA GLN A 20 -26.05 3.01 -5.58
C GLN A 20 -27.13 2.22 -6.34
N VAL A 21 -27.95 1.47 -5.60
CA VAL A 21 -28.98 0.60 -6.19
C VAL A 21 -30.37 1.23 -6.12
N ASN A 22 -30.78 1.81 -4.98
CA ASN A 22 -32.12 2.40 -4.82
C ASN A 22 -32.15 3.62 -3.87
N GLY A 23 -31.58 4.76 -4.25
CA GLY A 23 -31.68 6.05 -3.52
C GLY A 23 -31.00 6.12 -2.14
N SER A 24 -31.06 5.05 -1.34
CA SER A 24 -30.43 4.95 -0.02
C SER A 24 -29.52 3.73 0.13
N ARG A 25 -29.63 2.70 -0.72
CA ARG A 25 -28.78 1.51 -0.64
C ARG A 25 -27.56 1.60 -1.54
N PHE A 26 -26.41 1.29 -0.94
CA PHE A 26 -25.13 1.15 -1.61
C PHE A 26 -24.65 -0.29 -1.52
N GLU A 27 -24.00 -0.77 -2.58
CA GLU A 27 -23.48 -2.14 -2.65
C GLU A 27 -22.09 -2.17 -3.27
N TRP A 28 -21.22 -2.99 -2.69
CA TRP A 28 -19.96 -3.38 -3.32
C TRP A 28 -20.19 -4.49 -4.35
N SER A 29 -19.39 -4.49 -5.41
CA SER A 29 -19.41 -5.49 -6.47
C SER A 29 -19.02 -6.89 -5.98
N ASP A 30 -18.25 -6.98 -4.91
CA ASP A 30 -17.85 -8.23 -4.24
C ASP A 30 -18.83 -8.67 -3.14
N GLN A 31 -19.95 -7.93 -2.99
CA GLN A 31 -21.00 -8.15 -1.99
C GLN A 31 -20.54 -8.00 -0.53
N ALA A 32 -19.36 -7.43 -0.29
CA ALA A 32 -18.94 -7.07 1.06
C ALA A 32 -19.92 -6.03 1.67
N PRO A 33 -20.11 -6.04 3.00
CA PRO A 33 -20.95 -5.05 3.65
C PRO A 33 -20.34 -3.65 3.57
N VAL A 34 -21.14 -2.66 3.19
CA VAL A 34 -20.74 -1.24 3.21
C VAL A 34 -20.71 -0.75 4.66
N ARG A 35 -19.52 -0.45 5.19
CA ARG A 35 -19.34 -0.03 6.60
C ARG A 35 -19.06 1.45 6.78
N LYS A 36 -18.41 2.08 5.81
CA LYS A 36 -17.98 3.48 5.88
C LYS A 36 -17.93 4.08 4.49
N PHE A 37 -18.28 5.37 4.41
CA PHE A 37 -18.20 6.18 3.20
C PHE A 37 -17.08 7.21 3.34
N PHE A 38 -16.43 7.54 2.22
CA PHE A 38 -15.30 8.47 2.16
C PHE A 38 -15.53 9.54 1.08
N TRP A 39 -16.70 10.19 1.11
CA TRP A 39 -17.09 11.24 0.16
C TRP A 39 -16.21 12.49 0.28
N THR A 40 -15.92 13.13 -0.85
CA THR A 40 -15.12 14.37 -0.93
C THR A 40 -15.94 15.64 -0.66
N ASP A 41 -17.25 15.62 -0.94
CA ASP A 41 -18.15 16.77 -0.77
C ASP A 41 -19.37 16.41 0.08
N ASP A 42 -19.67 17.25 1.08
CA ASP A 42 -20.88 17.16 1.92
C ASP A 42 -22.19 17.34 1.11
N LYS A 43 -22.09 17.79 -0.16
CA LYS A 43 -23.24 17.97 -1.06
C LYS A 43 -23.96 16.65 -1.39
N VAL A 44 -23.26 15.50 -1.38
CA VAL A 44 -23.88 14.19 -1.68
C VAL A 44 -24.86 13.76 -0.57
N LEU A 45 -24.65 14.19 0.68
CA LEU A 45 -25.59 13.94 1.77
C LEU A 45 -26.90 14.74 1.63
N ASN A 46 -26.88 15.85 0.88
CA ASN A 46 -28.07 16.68 0.66
C ASN A 46 -28.79 16.34 -0.66
N GLU A 47 -28.08 15.86 -1.69
CA GLU A 47 -28.67 15.43 -2.98
C GLU A 47 -29.25 14.00 -2.95
N THR A 48 -28.89 13.19 -1.95
CA THR A 48 -29.47 11.86 -1.69
C THR A 48 -30.96 11.89 -1.35
N ALA A 49 -31.52 13.06 -1.03
CA ALA A 49 -32.96 13.23 -0.80
C ALA A 49 -33.79 13.30 -2.11
N ASN A 50 -33.19 13.62 -3.26
CA ASN A 50 -33.93 13.91 -4.50
C ASN A 50 -33.46 13.17 -5.76
N ASN A 51 -32.28 12.53 -5.75
CA ASN A 51 -31.81 11.79 -6.92
C ASN A 51 -32.33 10.35 -6.94
N THR A 52 -33.33 10.10 -7.79
CA THR A 52 -33.88 8.77 -8.11
C THR A 52 -33.03 7.98 -9.11
N LYS A 53 -31.97 8.58 -9.66
CA LYS A 53 -31.12 7.93 -10.66
C LYS A 53 -29.95 7.20 -10.00
N PRO A 54 -29.75 5.90 -10.30
CA PRO A 54 -28.61 5.16 -9.80
C PRO A 54 -27.31 5.75 -10.35
N PHE A 55 -26.29 5.80 -9.50
CA PHE A 55 -24.95 6.26 -9.87
C PHE A 55 -23.88 5.27 -9.38
N CYS A 56 -22.71 5.36 -10.00
CA CYS A 56 -21.53 4.60 -9.65
C CYS A 56 -20.53 5.53 -8.96
N VAL A 57 -19.58 4.95 -8.22
CA VAL A 57 -18.61 5.75 -7.47
C VAL A 57 -17.24 5.61 -8.09
N SER A 58 -16.62 6.75 -8.34
CA SER A 58 -15.21 6.81 -8.70
C SER A 58 -14.41 7.46 -7.56
N LEU A 59 -13.16 7.04 -7.43
CA LEU A 59 -12.22 7.56 -6.47
C LEU A 59 -11.40 8.65 -7.18
N SER A 60 -11.29 9.81 -6.52
CA SER A 60 -10.50 10.96 -6.95
C SER A 60 -9.30 11.18 -6.00
N ALA A 61 -8.47 12.17 -6.29
CA ALA A 61 -7.35 12.56 -5.42
C ALA A 61 -7.79 12.97 -4.00
N SER A 62 -9.04 13.41 -3.84
CA SER A 62 -9.57 13.94 -2.58
C SER A 62 -10.66 13.05 -1.97
N GLY A 63 -10.88 11.83 -2.49
CA GLY A 63 -11.88 10.88 -1.98
C GLY A 63 -12.92 10.45 -3.02
N TRP A 64 -14.05 9.91 -2.56
CA TRP A 64 -15.10 9.33 -3.40
C TRP A 64 -15.98 10.42 -4.00
N ILE A 65 -16.30 10.24 -5.29
CA ILE A 65 -17.22 11.10 -6.04
C ILE A 65 -18.28 10.24 -6.75
N SER A 66 -19.49 10.80 -6.92
CA SER A 66 -20.55 10.19 -7.72
C SER A 66 -20.30 10.45 -9.21
N SER A 67 -20.55 9.46 -10.05
CA SER A 67 -20.33 9.55 -11.51
C SER A 67 -21.38 8.73 -12.26
N ASP A 68 -21.72 9.11 -13.50
CA ASP A 68 -22.61 8.30 -14.35
C ASP A 68 -21.91 6.98 -14.69
N CYS A 69 -22.56 5.85 -14.37
CA CYS A 69 -22.02 4.51 -14.59
C CYS A 69 -21.58 4.23 -16.04
N ARG A 70 -22.04 5.03 -17.01
CA ARG A 70 -21.71 4.89 -18.43
C ARG A 70 -20.42 5.63 -18.82
N GLU A 71 -19.83 6.40 -17.91
CA GLU A 71 -18.57 7.07 -18.16
C GLU A 71 -17.40 6.09 -18.33
N LYS A 72 -16.47 6.46 -19.21
CA LYS A 72 -15.26 5.67 -19.47
C LYS A 72 -14.12 6.20 -18.61
N LEU A 73 -13.95 5.61 -17.44
CA LEU A 73 -12.88 5.91 -16.49
C LEU A 73 -11.93 4.71 -16.34
N PRO A 74 -10.66 4.94 -15.94
CA PRO A 74 -9.80 3.86 -15.44
C PRO A 74 -10.45 3.16 -14.24
N TYR A 75 -10.01 1.95 -13.88
CA TYR A 75 -10.64 1.15 -12.81
C TYR A 75 -9.59 0.46 -11.93
N ILE A 76 -9.96 0.15 -10.68
CA ILE A 76 -9.10 -0.52 -9.70
C ILE A 76 -9.70 -1.89 -9.37
N CYS A 77 -8.88 -2.94 -9.49
CA CYS A 77 -9.29 -4.32 -9.20
C CYS A 77 -8.83 -4.74 -7.79
N GLN A 78 -9.62 -5.61 -7.15
CA GLN A 78 -9.30 -6.22 -5.85
C GLN A 78 -9.59 -7.73 -5.91
N THR A 79 -8.77 -8.53 -5.22
CA THR A 79 -9.03 -9.95 -4.97
C THR A 79 -8.82 -10.28 -3.49
N LYS A 80 -9.55 -11.26 -2.96
CA LYS A 80 -9.38 -11.75 -1.58
C LYS A 80 -8.20 -12.72 -1.55
N LEU A 81 -7.28 -12.54 -0.60
CA LEU A 81 -6.23 -13.52 -0.33
C LEU A 81 -6.83 -14.67 0.48
N GLU A 82 -6.85 -15.88 -0.07
CA GLU A 82 -7.42 -17.10 0.53
C GLU A 82 -6.51 -17.76 1.59
N VAL A 83 -5.53 -17.04 2.14
CA VAL A 83 -4.61 -17.60 3.14
C VAL A 83 -4.62 -16.73 4.39
N ARG A 84 -5.12 -17.28 5.50
CA ARG A 84 -4.92 -16.74 6.85
C ARG A 84 -3.49 -17.07 7.27
N PRO A 85 -2.61 -16.10 7.54
CA PRO A 85 -1.40 -16.38 8.28
C PRO A 85 -1.80 -16.67 9.72
N THR A 86 -1.73 -17.95 10.08
CA THR A 86 -1.78 -18.41 11.47
C THR A 86 -0.48 -17.94 12.13
N ALA A 87 -0.43 -16.71 12.62
CA ALA A 87 0.63 -16.22 13.48
C ALA A 87 -0.01 -15.65 14.75
N THR A 88 0.11 -16.46 15.79
CA THR A 88 -0.25 -16.26 17.19
C THR A 88 0.21 -14.90 17.71
N PHE A 89 -0.71 -14.20 18.38
CA PHE A 89 -0.59 -12.92 19.12
C PHE A 89 -0.61 -11.61 18.29
N PRO A 90 -1.59 -10.72 18.57
CA PRO A 90 -1.52 -9.35 18.06
C PRO A 90 -0.37 -8.65 18.78
N LEU A 91 0.72 -8.39 18.05
CA LEU A 91 1.71 -7.44 18.52
C LEU A 91 1.02 -6.10 18.68
N HIS A 92 1.11 -5.56 19.90
CA HIS A 92 0.80 -4.17 20.16
C HIS A 92 1.49 -3.34 19.08
N TYR A 93 0.73 -2.47 18.42
CA TYR A 93 1.10 -1.62 17.28
C TYR A 93 2.35 -0.72 17.50
N ASN A 94 2.97 -0.77 18.69
CA ASN A 94 4.18 -0.04 19.06
C ASN A 94 5.37 -0.92 19.49
N GLN A 95 5.29 -2.26 19.34
CA GLN A 95 6.41 -3.16 19.59
C GLN A 95 6.91 -3.71 18.25
N THR A 96 7.99 -3.12 17.74
CA THR A 96 8.75 -3.74 16.65
C THR A 96 9.23 -5.12 17.10
N LEU A 97 9.05 -6.13 16.24
CA LEU A 97 9.63 -7.46 16.46
C LEU A 97 11.16 -7.45 16.38
N CYS A 98 11.75 -6.37 15.86
CA CYS A 98 13.19 -6.21 15.73
C CYS A 98 13.82 -5.95 17.10
N LYS A 99 14.37 -7.00 17.71
CA LYS A 99 14.95 -6.98 19.06
C LYS A 99 16.22 -6.13 19.19
N ASP A 100 16.85 -5.77 18.08
CA ASP A 100 18.12 -5.04 18.07
C ASP A 100 17.98 -3.52 18.30
N GLY A 101 16.74 -2.98 18.24
CA GLY A 101 16.44 -1.56 18.45
C GLY A 101 16.99 -0.60 17.38
N LYS A 102 17.59 -1.11 16.31
CA LYS A 102 18.23 -0.36 15.21
C LYS A 102 17.58 -0.64 13.85
N SER A 103 17.03 -1.83 13.67
CA SER A 103 16.35 -2.28 12.48
C SER A 103 14.89 -1.82 12.47
N VAL A 104 14.37 -1.56 11.27
CA VAL A 104 13.00 -1.13 11.04
C VAL A 104 12.18 -2.32 10.54
N GLN A 105 10.99 -2.52 11.12
CA GLN A 105 10.09 -3.60 10.72
C GLN A 105 9.26 -3.19 9.49
N HIS A 106 9.19 -4.09 8.50
CA HIS A 106 8.24 -4.02 7.39
C HIS A 106 7.71 -5.42 7.08
N GLY A 107 6.39 -5.62 7.20
CA GLY A 107 5.79 -6.96 7.16
C GLY A 107 6.34 -7.87 8.25
N ASP A 108 6.79 -9.06 7.85
CA ASP A 108 7.33 -10.10 8.73
C ASP A 108 8.86 -10.01 8.89
N TYR A 109 9.52 -8.98 8.34
CA TYR A 109 10.98 -8.85 8.30
C TYR A 109 11.50 -7.59 8.99
N CYS A 110 12.77 -7.64 9.41
CA CYS A 110 13.53 -6.55 10.00
C CYS A 110 14.64 -6.11 9.06
N TYR A 111 14.70 -4.83 8.74
CA TYR A 111 15.64 -4.25 7.79
C TYR A 111 16.63 -3.32 8.48
N LEU A 112 17.91 -3.50 8.20
CA LEU A 112 18.98 -2.69 8.76
C LEU A 112 19.79 -2.06 7.62
N LYS A 113 19.81 -0.72 7.58
CA LYS A 113 20.67 0.03 6.65
C LYS A 113 22.00 0.39 7.32
N LYS A 114 23.09 0.18 6.59
CA LYS A 114 24.45 0.58 6.96
C LYS A 114 24.95 1.59 5.93
N LYS A 115 25.60 2.66 6.39
CA LYS A 115 26.18 3.70 5.53
C LYS A 115 27.63 3.39 5.13
N ASP A 116 28.24 2.37 5.73
CA ASP A 116 29.61 1.95 5.46
C ASP A 116 29.73 1.49 4.00
N GLN A 117 30.64 2.10 3.23
CA GLN A 117 30.88 1.73 1.84
C GLN A 117 31.91 0.59 1.79
N VAL A 118 31.43 -0.60 1.46
CA VAL A 118 32.23 -1.84 1.38
C VAL A 118 31.92 -2.58 0.08
N SER A 119 32.73 -3.57 -0.28
CA SER A 119 32.44 -4.45 -1.42
C SER A 119 31.22 -5.34 -1.13
N TRP A 120 30.59 -5.89 -2.19
CA TRP A 120 29.44 -6.79 -2.02
C TRP A 120 29.74 -8.00 -1.11
N PRO A 121 30.88 -8.72 -1.25
CA PRO A 121 31.20 -9.85 -0.36
C PRO A 121 31.41 -9.43 1.09
N GLU A 122 31.99 -8.25 1.33
CA GLU A 122 32.14 -7.69 2.68
C GLU A 122 30.78 -7.32 3.27
N ALA A 123 29.87 -6.73 2.48
CA ALA A 123 28.52 -6.42 2.91
C ALA A 123 27.73 -7.69 3.29
N ASP A 124 27.82 -8.74 2.47
CA ASP A 124 27.23 -10.06 2.76
C ASP A 124 27.81 -10.67 4.04
N HIS A 125 29.14 -10.59 4.23
CA HIS A 125 29.79 -11.06 5.44
C HIS A 125 29.32 -10.31 6.69
N VAL A 126 29.24 -8.97 6.63
CA VAL A 126 28.75 -8.13 7.73
C VAL A 126 27.30 -8.45 8.08
N CYS A 127 26.42 -8.58 7.08
CA CYS A 127 25.03 -8.99 7.32
C CYS A 127 24.96 -10.35 8.02
N LYS A 128 25.74 -11.34 7.57
CA LYS A 128 25.80 -12.67 8.18
C LYS A 128 26.31 -12.66 9.61
N GLN A 129 27.30 -11.82 9.94
CA GLN A 129 27.79 -11.66 11.32
C GLN A 129 26.71 -11.11 12.26
N LEU A 130 25.76 -10.34 11.74
CA LEU A 130 24.61 -9.82 12.49
C LEU A 130 23.45 -10.83 12.58
N GLY A 131 23.61 -12.04 12.03
CA GLY A 131 22.51 -13.01 11.92
C GLY A 131 21.47 -12.62 10.86
N MET A 132 21.84 -11.74 9.93
CA MET A 132 21.00 -11.23 8.85
C MET A 132 21.55 -11.68 7.49
N GLN A 133 20.91 -11.23 6.42
CA GLN A 133 21.34 -11.44 5.04
C GLN A 133 21.18 -10.14 4.25
N LEU A 134 21.91 -9.99 3.14
CA LEU A 134 21.62 -8.92 2.20
C LEU A 134 20.18 -9.03 1.70
N VAL A 135 19.51 -7.89 1.55
CA VAL A 135 18.08 -7.85 1.27
C VAL A 135 17.72 -8.53 -0.05
N SER A 136 16.71 -9.40 -0.01
CA SER A 136 15.98 -9.86 -1.18
C SER A 136 14.66 -9.10 -1.27
N ILE A 137 14.17 -8.85 -2.48
CA ILE A 137 13.00 -8.01 -2.73
C ILE A 137 11.94 -8.86 -3.41
N HIS A 138 10.76 -8.98 -2.79
CA HIS A 138 9.71 -9.89 -3.25
C HIS A 138 8.35 -9.22 -3.49
N SER A 139 8.22 -7.92 -3.21
CA SER A 139 6.96 -7.19 -3.39
C SER A 139 7.18 -5.71 -3.71
N SER A 140 6.18 -5.07 -4.33
CA SER A 140 6.20 -3.62 -4.57
C SER A 140 6.17 -2.82 -3.25
N SER A 141 5.52 -3.37 -2.23
CA SER A 141 5.51 -2.80 -0.86
C SER A 141 6.93 -2.73 -0.28
N GLU A 142 7.75 -3.77 -0.48
CA GLU A 142 9.16 -3.76 -0.06
C GLU A 142 9.99 -2.74 -0.82
N VAL A 143 9.79 -2.59 -2.13
CA VAL A 143 10.49 -1.57 -2.93
C VAL A 143 10.17 -0.18 -2.41
N GLU A 144 8.90 0.15 -2.22
CA GLU A 144 8.46 1.46 -1.71
C GLU A 144 9.05 1.75 -0.32
N PHE A 145 9.02 0.76 0.57
CA PHE A 145 9.63 0.85 1.89
C PHE A 145 11.14 1.09 1.83
N LEU A 146 11.89 0.29 1.06
CA LEU A 146 13.36 0.40 0.96
C LEU A 146 13.79 1.73 0.31
N VAL A 147 13.04 2.22 -0.68
CA VAL A 147 13.29 3.54 -1.28
C VAL A 147 13.10 4.64 -0.26
N ASN A 148 12.00 4.63 0.50
CA ASN A 148 11.77 5.61 1.56
C ASN A 148 12.84 5.55 2.66
N GLU A 149 13.27 4.34 3.05
CA GLU A 149 14.33 4.16 4.05
C GLU A 149 15.72 4.59 3.58
N THR A 150 16.01 4.51 2.28
CA THR A 150 17.33 4.87 1.73
C THR A 150 17.40 6.31 1.24
N GLN A 151 16.26 6.98 1.04
CA GLN A 151 16.19 8.39 0.67
C GLN A 151 16.68 9.30 1.81
N GLN A 152 17.77 10.03 1.56
CA GLN A 152 18.22 11.13 2.41
C GLN A 152 18.44 12.35 1.52
N MET A 153 17.95 13.52 1.95
CA MET A 153 17.94 14.76 1.16
C MET A 153 19.33 15.22 0.67
N PHE A 154 20.42 14.71 1.24
CA PHE A 154 21.78 15.20 0.98
C PHE A 154 22.82 14.09 0.72
N GLU A 155 22.42 12.82 0.61
CA GLU A 155 23.34 11.70 0.42
C GLU A 155 22.90 10.81 -0.76
N ASN A 156 23.68 10.80 -1.84
CA ASN A 156 23.52 9.84 -2.95
C ASN A 156 24.32 8.56 -2.64
N LEU A 157 23.76 7.70 -1.79
CA LEU A 157 24.36 6.40 -1.49
C LEU A 157 23.67 5.30 -2.29
N TYR A 158 24.48 4.40 -2.85
CA TYR A 158 24.02 3.14 -3.42
C TYR A 158 24.16 2.04 -2.36
N TYR A 159 23.15 1.18 -2.25
CA TYR A 159 23.12 0.10 -1.28
C TYR A 159 23.18 -1.25 -2.01
N TRP A 160 23.98 -2.17 -1.48
CA TRP A 160 24.03 -3.55 -1.97
C TRP A 160 22.74 -4.31 -1.64
N ILE A 161 22.32 -5.18 -2.55
CA ILE A 161 21.21 -6.13 -2.37
C ILE A 161 21.72 -7.56 -2.55
N GLY A 162 20.93 -8.56 -2.12
CA GLY A 162 21.34 -9.96 -2.10
C GLY A 162 21.31 -10.69 -3.44
N LEU A 163 21.06 -9.99 -4.55
CA LEU A 163 21.06 -10.60 -5.88
C LEU A 163 22.49 -10.88 -6.34
N VAL A 164 22.80 -12.14 -6.61
CA VAL A 164 24.09 -12.60 -7.17
C VAL A 164 23.82 -13.43 -8.42
N SER A 165 24.62 -13.23 -9.46
CA SER A 165 24.67 -14.11 -10.63
C SER A 165 25.91 -14.99 -10.55
N TYR A 166 25.75 -16.29 -10.81
CA TYR A 166 26.88 -17.19 -11.02
C TYR A 166 27.12 -17.34 -12.52
N GLU A 167 28.35 -17.10 -12.97
CA GLU A 167 28.79 -17.56 -14.28
C GLU A 167 29.09 -19.06 -14.16
N ASN A 168 28.40 -19.88 -14.95
CA ASN A 168 28.75 -21.29 -15.16
C ASN A 168 29.87 -21.39 -16.20
#